data_AF-A0A2D4KS45-F1
#
_entry.id   AF-A0A2D4KS45-F1
#
_cell.length_a   1.000
_cell.length_b   1.000
_cell.length_c   1.000
_cell.angle_alpha   90.00
_cell.angle_beta   90.00
_cell.angle_gamma   90.00
#
_symmetry.space_group_name_H-M   'P 1'
#
loop_
_entity.id
_entity.type
_entity.pdbx_description
1 polymer ?
#
loop_
_entity_poly.entity_id
_entity_poly.type
_entity_poly.pdbx_seq_one_letter_code
_entity_poly.pdbx_strand_id
1 'polypeptide(L)'
;YNALECADFDYYALFVLCLLYAMSHNKGIKPIALERIQLSAQDAEEKNSYNPGLAERLIRIMSYAAQPDGKIRLATLELGCLLLKQLVFNKHGSIIKDVHLACLEGAREESVHLVRRFYKGEEIFLDMFEDEYRTMTLKPMNVEYLMMDASILLPPTGTPLTGIDFVKRLPCGDVE
;
A
#
# COMPACT_ATOMS: atom_id res chain seq x y z
N TYR A 1 1.73 3.31 -15.58
CA TYR A 1 1.91 3.04 -14.14
C TYR A 1 3.30 3.42 -13.61
N ASN A 2 4.05 4.32 -14.27
CA ASN A 2 5.43 4.68 -13.86
C ASN A 2 5.48 5.46 -12.53
N ALA A 3 4.37 6.07 -12.11
CA ALA A 3 4.29 6.69 -10.79
C ALA A 3 4.33 5.66 -9.64
N LEU A 4 4.04 4.39 -9.91
CA LEU A 4 4.11 3.29 -8.93
C LEU A 4 5.52 2.71 -8.82
N GLU A 5 6.54 3.41 -9.33
CA GLU A 5 7.92 2.94 -9.24
C GLU A 5 8.58 3.16 -7.88
N CYS A 6 8.14 4.15 -7.11
CA CYS A 6 8.56 4.41 -5.73
C CYS A 6 10.08 4.38 -5.50
N ALA A 7 10.90 4.80 -6.48
CA ALA A 7 12.36 4.70 -6.36
C ALA A 7 12.94 5.59 -5.25
N ASP A 8 12.37 6.78 -5.03
CA ASP A 8 12.88 7.76 -4.06
C ASP A 8 11.89 8.08 -2.92
N PHE A 9 10.61 8.17 -3.25
CA PHE A 9 9.53 8.44 -2.30
C PHE A 9 8.18 7.99 -2.87
N ASP A 10 7.23 7.73 -1.99
CA ASP A 10 5.94 7.17 -2.35
C ASP A 10 4.87 8.20 -2.75
N TYR A 11 5.20 9.49 -2.77
CA TYR A 11 4.25 10.60 -2.97
C TYR A 11 3.36 10.41 -4.21
N TYR A 12 3.98 10.24 -5.38
CA TYR A 12 3.26 10.03 -6.63
C TYR A 12 2.52 8.70 -6.65
N ALA A 13 3.07 7.69 -5.99
CA ALA A 13 2.43 6.39 -5.91
C ALA A 13 1.14 6.47 -5.10
N LEU A 14 1.17 7.07 -3.91
CA LEU A 14 -0.02 7.24 -3.08
C LEU A 14 -1.14 7.96 -3.84
N PHE A 15 -0.81 9.05 -4.52
CA PHE A 15 -1.79 9.79 -5.33
C PHE A 15 -2.42 8.90 -6.43
N VAL A 16 -1.60 8.14 -7.16
CA VAL A 16 -2.09 7.23 -8.20
C VAL A 16 -2.90 6.09 -7.61
N LEU A 17 -2.52 5.54 -6.46
CA LEU A 17 -3.30 4.53 -5.77
C LEU A 17 -4.66 5.08 -5.33
N CYS A 18 -4.73 6.30 -4.79
CA CYS A 18 -5.98 6.97 -4.48
C CYS A 18 -6.87 7.16 -5.72
N LEU A 19 -6.28 7.56 -6.85
CA LEU A 19 -7.01 7.68 -8.11
C LEU A 19 -7.54 6.33 -8.60
N LEU A 20 -6.72 5.28 -8.59
CA LEU A 20 -7.15 3.93 -8.98
C LEU A 20 -8.27 3.41 -8.10
N TYR A 21 -8.17 3.63 -6.78
CA TYR A 21 -9.23 3.30 -5.84
C TYR A 21 -10.52 4.05 -6.14
N ALA A 22 -10.45 5.38 -6.28
CA ALA A 22 -11.63 6.19 -6.58
C ALA A 22 -12.27 5.77 -7.91
N MET A 23 -11.47 5.43 -8.92
CA MET A 23 -12.00 4.96 -10.20
C MET A 23 -12.70 3.61 -10.07
N SER A 24 -12.17 2.65 -9.30
CA SER A 24 -12.79 1.32 -9.15
C SER A 24 -14.07 1.32 -8.32
N HIS A 25 -14.27 2.33 -7.45
CA HIS A 25 -15.45 2.46 -6.58
C HIS A 25 -16.50 3.43 -7.15
N ASN A 26 -16.17 4.18 -8.20
CA ASN A 26 -17.09 5.14 -8.80
C ASN A 26 -18.08 4.47 -9.76
N LYS A 27 -19.32 4.30 -9.31
CA LYS A 27 -20.44 3.74 -10.09
C LYS A 27 -20.81 4.55 -11.35
N GLY A 28 -20.38 5.81 -11.43
CA GLY A 28 -20.57 6.68 -12.59
C GLY A 28 -19.57 6.45 -13.73
N ILE A 29 -18.46 5.74 -13.49
CA ILE A 29 -17.48 5.42 -14.53
C ILE A 29 -17.98 4.21 -15.32
N LYS A 30 -18.08 4.38 -16.65
CA LYS A 30 -18.47 3.30 -17.55
C LYS A 30 -17.45 2.16 -17.49
N PRO A 31 -17.87 0.87 -17.43
CA PRO A 31 -16.94 -0.27 -17.37
C PRO A 31 -15.85 -0.25 -18.45
N ILE A 32 -16.22 0.14 -19.69
CA ILE A 32 -15.30 0.28 -20.82
C ILE A 32 -14.14 1.25 -20.52
N ALA A 33 -14.38 2.32 -19.75
CA ALA A 33 -13.33 3.26 -19.38
C ALA A 33 -12.33 2.64 -18.39
N LEU A 34 -12.80 1.78 -17.47
CA LEU A 34 -11.95 1.02 -16.55
C LEU A 34 -11.16 -0.05 -17.31
N GLU A 35 -11.79 -0.76 -18.25
CA GLU A 35 -11.12 -1.75 -19.09
C GLU A 35 -9.97 -1.16 -19.91
N ARG A 36 -10.12 0.07 -20.41
CA ARG A 36 -9.06 0.79 -21.15
C ARG A 36 -7.81 1.04 -20.32
N ILE A 37 -7.99 1.28 -19.02
CA ILE A 37 -6.88 1.38 -18.07
C ILE A 37 -6.58 0.04 -17.40
N GLN A 38 -7.14 -1.07 -17.90
CA GLN A 38 -6.95 -2.42 -17.39
C GLN A 38 -7.24 -2.52 -15.87
N LEU A 39 -8.29 -1.82 -15.43
CA LEU A 39 -8.81 -1.86 -14.07
C LEU A 39 -10.21 -2.49 -14.10
N SER A 40 -10.62 -3.09 -13.00
CA SER A 40 -11.98 -3.60 -12.84
C SER A 40 -12.72 -2.83 -11.76
N ALA A 41 -14.03 -2.67 -11.93
CA ALA A 41 -14.90 -2.18 -10.87
C ALA A 41 -14.80 -3.08 -9.64
N GLN A 42 -15.02 -2.51 -8.46
CA GLN A 42 -15.03 -3.25 -7.20
C GLN A 42 -16.05 -4.40 -7.24
N ASP A 43 -17.26 -4.12 -7.74
CA ASP A 43 -18.40 -5.05 -7.74
C ASP A 43 -18.47 -5.94 -9.01
N ALA A 44 -17.41 -5.98 -9.83
CA ALA A 44 -17.42 -6.82 -11.03
C ALA A 44 -17.54 -8.31 -10.65
N GLU A 45 -18.66 -8.93 -11.04
CA GLU A 45 -19.01 -10.29 -10.60
C GLU A 45 -18.09 -11.37 -11.18
N GLU A 46 -17.61 -11.18 -12.41
CA GLU A 46 -16.71 -12.11 -13.09
C GLU A 46 -15.37 -11.42 -13.40
N LYS A 47 -14.31 -11.83 -12.70
CA LYS A 47 -12.91 -11.54 -13.06
C LYS A 47 -12.23 -12.86 -13.37
N ASN A 48 -12.00 -13.12 -14.65
CA ASN A 48 -11.26 -14.30 -15.13
C ASN A 48 -9.79 -13.97 -15.43
N SER A 49 -9.43 -12.68 -15.41
CA SER A 49 -8.06 -12.20 -15.57
C SER A 49 -7.91 -10.85 -14.87
N TYR A 50 -6.67 -10.45 -14.65
CA TYR A 50 -6.31 -9.16 -14.07
C TYR A 50 -5.08 -8.59 -14.79
N ASN A 51 -4.83 -7.30 -14.60
CA ASN A 51 -3.66 -6.63 -15.16
C ASN A 51 -2.37 -7.10 -14.46
N PRO A 52 -1.51 -7.89 -15.15
CA PRO A 52 -0.28 -8.39 -14.54
C PRO A 52 0.70 -7.25 -14.24
N GLY A 53 0.78 -6.25 -15.10
CA GLY A 53 1.66 -5.10 -14.90
C GLY A 53 1.25 -4.27 -13.69
N LEU A 54 -0.05 -4.07 -13.45
CA LEU A 54 -0.51 -3.40 -12.23
C LEU A 54 -0.19 -4.23 -10.98
N ALA A 55 -0.43 -5.55 -11.02
CA ALA A 55 -0.09 -6.43 -9.90
C ALA A 55 1.40 -6.40 -9.55
N GLU A 56 2.28 -6.47 -10.56
CA GLU A 56 3.73 -6.36 -10.39
C GLU A 56 4.13 -5.05 -9.70
N ARG A 57 3.55 -3.91 -10.15
CA ARG A 57 3.85 -2.60 -9.54
C ARG A 57 3.36 -2.51 -8.10
N LEU A 58 2.16 -3.04 -7.80
CA LEU A 58 1.61 -3.07 -6.44
C LEU A 58 2.46 -3.93 -5.51
N ILE A 59 2.89 -5.12 -5.96
CA ILE A 59 3.77 -6.01 -5.19
C ILE A 59 5.12 -5.35 -4.97
N ARG A 60 5.64 -4.63 -5.96
CA ARG A 60 6.92 -3.93 -5.80
C ARG A 60 6.89 -2.82 -4.75
N ILE A 61 5.75 -2.16 -4.54
CA ILE A 61 5.58 -1.23 -3.40
C ILE A 61 5.77 -1.98 -2.07
N MET A 62 5.24 -3.20 -1.97
CA MET A 62 5.40 -4.05 -0.78
C MET A 62 6.87 -4.46 -0.58
N SER A 63 7.57 -4.83 -1.66
CA SER A 63 9.00 -5.11 -1.61
C SER A 63 9.84 -3.90 -1.20
N TYR A 64 9.50 -2.69 -1.67
CA TYR A 64 10.18 -1.46 -1.24
C TYR A 64 9.91 -1.12 0.22
N ALA A 65 8.68 -1.33 0.70
CA ALA A 65 8.34 -1.14 2.11
C ALA A 65 9.08 -2.12 3.04
N ALA A 66 9.53 -3.26 2.51
CA ALA A 66 10.32 -4.25 3.22
C ALA A 66 11.84 -3.93 3.25
N GLN A 67 12.29 -2.86 2.61
CA GLN A 67 13.70 -2.44 2.64
C GLN A 67 14.01 -1.63 3.90
N PRO A 68 15.22 -1.74 4.48
CA PRO A 68 15.60 -0.99 5.68
C PRO A 68 15.47 0.53 5.56
N ASP A 69 15.74 1.08 4.38
CA ASP A 69 15.66 2.51 4.02
C ASP A 69 14.39 2.83 3.20
N GLY A 70 13.38 1.94 3.25
CA GLY A 70 12.15 2.05 2.49
C GLY A 70 11.38 3.34 2.79
N LYS A 71 11.32 4.25 1.82
CA LYS A 71 10.57 5.53 1.93
C LYS A 71 9.10 5.37 1.52
N ILE A 72 8.45 4.34 2.08
CA ILE A 72 7.04 4.02 1.84
C ILE A 72 6.25 4.24 3.13
N ARG A 73 5.27 5.13 3.09
CA ARG A 73 4.33 5.34 4.19
C ARG A 73 3.38 4.16 4.32
N LEU A 74 2.90 3.90 5.54
CA LEU A 74 1.93 2.83 5.80
C LEU A 74 0.64 3.01 5.00
N ALA A 75 0.16 4.24 4.81
CA ALA A 75 -1.01 4.51 3.97
C ALA A 75 -0.83 4.03 2.52
N THR A 76 0.36 4.18 1.94
CA THR A 76 0.67 3.71 0.60
C THR A 76 0.73 2.19 0.55
N LEU A 77 1.39 1.58 1.53
CA LEU A 77 1.48 0.12 1.63
C LEU A 77 0.09 -0.51 1.78
N GLU A 78 -0.73 0.01 2.69
CA GLU A 78 -2.07 -0.49 2.96
C GLU A 78 -3.00 -0.32 1.74
N LEU A 79 -2.95 0.83 1.07
CA LEU A 79 -3.74 1.05 -0.14
C LEU A 79 -3.26 0.18 -1.31
N GLY A 80 -1.96 -0.05 -1.41
CA GLY A 80 -1.38 -1.01 -2.37
C GLY A 80 -1.87 -2.44 -2.14
N CYS A 81 -1.87 -2.90 -0.88
CA CYS A 81 -2.44 -4.19 -0.48
C CYS A 81 -3.93 -4.30 -0.81
N LEU A 82 -4.70 -3.25 -0.50
CA LEU A 82 -6.13 -3.21 -0.78
C LEU A 82 -6.41 -3.33 -2.28
N LEU A 83 -5.72 -2.54 -3.10
CA LEU A 83 -5.88 -2.58 -4.55
C LEU A 83 -5.43 -3.91 -5.15
N LEU A 84 -4.36 -4.52 -4.65
CA LEU A 84 -3.93 -5.84 -5.10
C LEU A 84 -5.00 -6.89 -4.78
N LYS A 85 -5.55 -6.86 -3.56
CA LYS A 85 -6.64 -7.75 -3.15
C LYS A 85 -7.86 -7.58 -4.06
N GLN A 86 -8.27 -6.35 -4.34
CA GLN A 86 -9.39 -6.07 -5.26
C GLN A 86 -9.11 -6.50 -6.69
N LEU A 87 -7.85 -6.42 -7.13
CA LEU A 87 -7.43 -6.78 -8.47
C LEU A 87 -7.46 -8.30 -8.68
N VAL A 88 -7.04 -9.08 -7.67
CA VAL A 88 -6.83 -10.53 -7.81
C VAL A 88 -7.89 -11.40 -7.15
N PHE A 89 -8.80 -10.86 -6.34
CA PHE A 89 -9.93 -11.63 -5.79
C PHE A 89 -11.22 -11.38 -6.57
N ASN A 90 -12.02 -12.44 -6.70
CA ASN A 90 -13.40 -12.43 -7.13
C ASN A 90 -14.29 -13.16 -6.10
N LYS A 91 -15.58 -13.34 -6.38
CA LYS A 91 -16.52 -14.05 -5.49
C LYS A 91 -16.14 -15.52 -5.24
N HIS A 92 -15.36 -16.13 -6.14
CA HIS A 92 -14.99 -17.54 -6.11
C HIS A 92 -13.58 -17.80 -5.53
N GLY A 93 -12.81 -16.76 -5.24
CA GLY A 93 -11.48 -16.87 -4.65
C GLY A 93 -10.45 -15.95 -5.31
N SER A 94 -9.18 -16.32 -5.18
CA SER A 94 -8.07 -15.60 -5.80
C SER A 94 -7.77 -16.15 -7.19
N ILE A 95 -7.61 -15.27 -8.17
CA ILE A 95 -7.14 -15.59 -9.53
C ILE A 95 -5.65 -15.25 -9.72
N ILE A 96 -4.93 -14.94 -8.63
CA ILE A 96 -3.51 -14.55 -8.70
C ILE A 96 -2.67 -15.66 -9.35
N LYS A 97 -1.88 -15.32 -10.38
CA LYS A 97 -0.88 -16.19 -10.99
C LYS A 97 0.26 -16.51 -10.02
N ASP A 98 0.79 -17.73 -10.12
CA ASP A 98 1.90 -18.23 -9.29
C ASP A 98 3.11 -17.30 -9.25
N VAL A 99 3.47 -16.69 -10.39
CA VAL A 99 4.60 -15.74 -10.46
C VAL A 99 4.41 -14.54 -9.53
N HIS A 100 3.20 -13.97 -9.47
CA HIS A 100 2.90 -12.83 -8.62
C HIS A 100 2.69 -13.26 -7.17
N LEU A 101 2.12 -14.44 -6.94
CA LEU A 101 2.02 -15.01 -5.61
C LEU A 101 3.41 -15.24 -5.00
N ALA A 102 4.35 -15.80 -5.77
CA ALA A 102 5.73 -15.99 -5.35
C ALA A 102 6.43 -14.65 -5.03
N CYS A 103 6.21 -13.61 -5.84
CA CYS A 103 6.74 -12.28 -5.55
C CYS A 103 6.14 -11.67 -4.26
N LEU A 104 4.83 -11.83 -4.04
CA LEU A 104 4.14 -11.38 -2.85
C LEU A 104 4.65 -12.10 -1.58
N GLU A 105 4.84 -13.42 -1.66
CA GLU A 105 5.43 -14.23 -0.60
C GLU A 105 6.87 -13.79 -0.30
N GLY A 106 7.65 -13.46 -1.33
CA GLY A 106 9.00 -12.90 -1.20
C GLY A 106 9.00 -11.58 -0.43
N ALA A 107 8.16 -10.62 -0.82
CA ALA A 107 8.01 -9.35 -0.11
C ALA A 107 7.58 -9.53 1.36
N ARG A 108 6.72 -10.53 1.64
CA ARG A 108 6.34 -10.87 3.02
C ARG A 108 7.53 -11.39 3.81
N GLU A 109 8.30 -12.33 3.26
CA GLU A 109 9.46 -12.89 3.98
C GLU A 109 10.55 -11.82 4.21
N GLU A 110 10.78 -10.93 3.24
CA GLU A 110 11.66 -9.75 3.43
C GLU A 110 11.19 -8.88 4.60
N SER A 111 9.89 -8.60 4.68
CA SER A 111 9.29 -7.81 5.77
C SER A 111 9.49 -8.50 7.13
N VAL A 112 9.26 -9.81 7.19
CA VAL A 112 9.48 -10.61 8.41
C VAL A 112 10.96 -10.61 8.80
N HIS A 113 11.87 -10.75 7.84
CA HIS A 113 13.30 -10.66 8.08
C HIS A 113 13.72 -9.30 8.62
N LEU A 114 13.14 -8.21 8.11
CA LEU A 114 13.40 -6.85 8.59
C LEU A 114 12.97 -6.70 10.06
N VAL A 115 11.71 -7.05 10.37
CA VAL A 115 11.16 -6.96 11.74
C VAL A 115 11.95 -7.82 12.74
N ARG A 116 12.40 -9.00 12.34
CA ARG A 116 13.24 -9.89 13.19
C ARG A 116 14.54 -9.23 13.64
N ARG A 117 15.10 -8.27 12.90
CA ARG A 117 16.33 -7.55 13.29
C ARG A 117 16.07 -6.65 14.49
N PHE A 118 14.98 -5.88 14.46
CA PHE A 118 14.61 -4.95 15.53
C PHE A 118 14.16 -5.67 16.80
N TYR A 119 13.39 -6.76 16.66
CA TYR A 119 12.96 -7.58 17.79
C TYR A 119 14.13 -8.09 18.66
N LYS A 120 15.30 -8.33 18.06
CA LYS A 120 16.50 -8.79 18.78
C LYS A 120 17.45 -7.66 19.20
N GLY A 121 17.27 -6.46 18.66
CA GLY A 121 18.22 -5.36 18.75
C GLY A 121 17.77 -4.18 19.62
N GLU A 122 16.46 -4.04 19.88
CA GLU A 122 15.91 -2.87 20.55
C GLU A 122 14.95 -3.27 21.69
N GLU A 123 15.26 -2.85 22.92
CA GLU A 123 14.49 -3.24 24.11
C GLU A 123 13.05 -2.69 24.10
N ILE A 124 12.84 -1.51 23.53
CA ILE A 124 11.54 -0.84 23.48
C ILE A 124 10.75 -1.12 22.20
N PHE A 125 11.33 -1.85 21.24
CA PHE A 125 10.71 -2.07 19.93
C PHE A 125 9.35 -2.77 20.05
N LEU A 126 9.26 -3.78 20.92
CA LEU A 126 8.03 -4.56 21.08
C LEU A 126 6.85 -3.71 21.54
N ASP A 127 7.05 -2.92 22.58
CA ASP A 127 5.99 -2.07 23.13
C ASP A 127 5.54 -1.03 22.09
N MET A 128 6.50 -0.39 21.40
CA MET A 128 6.18 0.57 20.33
C MET A 128 5.45 -0.11 19.15
N PHE A 129 5.92 -1.27 18.71
CA PHE A 129 5.32 -2.00 17.60
C PHE A 129 3.89 -2.44 17.94
N GLU A 130 3.66 -2.96 19.15
CA GLU A 130 2.34 -3.38 19.59
C GLU A 130 1.35 -2.22 19.67
N ASP A 131 1.78 -1.06 20.18
CA ASP A 131 0.93 0.12 20.28
C ASP A 131 0.55 0.69 18.91
N GLU A 132 1.50 0.76 17.98
CA GLU A 132 1.24 1.17 16.59
C GLU A 132 0.34 0.15 15.87
N TYR A 133 0.59 -1.15 16.05
CA TYR A 133 -0.24 -2.21 15.47
C TYR A 133 -1.67 -2.19 16.02
N ARG A 134 -1.85 -1.98 17.33
CA ARG A 134 -3.17 -1.81 17.94
C ARG A 134 -3.90 -0.59 17.36
N THR A 135 -3.20 0.53 17.21
CA THR A 135 -3.76 1.75 16.62
C THR A 135 -4.25 1.50 15.20
N MET A 136 -3.44 0.83 14.39
CA MET A 136 -3.77 0.48 13.00
C MET A 136 -4.94 -0.52 12.89
N THR A 137 -5.03 -1.50 13.79
CA THR A 137 -6.09 -2.51 13.76
C THR A 137 -7.43 -2.00 14.30
N LEU A 138 -7.43 -1.11 15.29
CA LEU A 138 -8.66 -0.50 15.84
C LEU A 138 -9.29 0.50 14.86
N LYS A 139 -8.49 1.18 14.06
CA LYS A 139 -8.93 2.17 13.09
C LYS A 139 -8.36 1.84 11.71
N PRO A 140 -8.95 0.88 10.99
CA PRO A 140 -8.51 0.54 9.64
C PRO A 140 -8.60 1.78 8.73
N MET A 141 -7.73 1.85 7.72
CA MET A 141 -7.70 2.99 6.82
C MET A 141 -9.05 3.20 6.12
N ASN A 142 -9.61 4.40 6.28
CA ASN A 142 -10.71 4.89 5.47
C ASN A 142 -10.13 5.70 4.30
N VAL A 143 -10.22 5.16 3.09
CA VAL A 143 -9.62 5.77 1.90
C VAL A 143 -10.28 7.10 1.54
N GLU A 144 -11.59 7.26 1.77
CA GLU A 144 -12.28 8.54 1.53
C GLU A 144 -11.74 9.63 2.45
N TYR A 145 -11.59 9.33 3.75
CA TYR A 145 -10.99 10.27 4.70
C TYR A 145 -9.51 10.55 4.41
N LEU A 146 -8.75 9.54 3.97
CA LEU A 146 -7.38 9.75 3.52
C LEU A 146 -7.34 10.75 2.35
N MET A 147 -8.22 10.57 1.35
CA MET A 147 -8.30 11.43 0.17
C MET A 147 -8.80 12.86 0.45
N MET A 148 -9.48 13.09 1.59
CA MET A 148 -9.88 14.42 2.03
C MET A 148 -8.75 15.19 2.74
N ASP A 149 -7.68 14.50 3.14
CA ASP A 149 -6.57 15.08 3.87
C ASP A 149 -5.54 15.70 2.92
N ALA A 150 -5.43 17.03 2.90
CA ALA A 150 -4.49 17.73 2.03
C ALA A 150 -3.01 17.39 2.32
N SER A 151 -2.68 16.86 3.50
CA SER A 151 -1.30 16.48 3.84
C SER A 151 -0.76 15.36 2.98
N ILE A 152 -1.62 14.50 2.40
CA ILE A 152 -1.17 13.44 1.48
C ILE A 152 -0.63 14.00 0.16
N LEU A 153 -1.02 15.24 -0.18
CA LEU A 153 -0.58 15.98 -1.37
C LEU A 153 0.72 16.76 -1.16
N LEU A 154 1.28 16.74 0.05
CA LEU A 154 2.57 17.33 0.35
C LEU A 154 3.68 16.26 0.34
N PRO A 155 4.95 16.64 0.10
CA PRO A 155 6.08 15.77 0.34
C PRO A 155 6.02 15.20 1.76
N PRO A 156 6.27 13.90 1.95
CA PRO A 156 6.09 13.28 3.25
C PRO A 156 7.11 13.85 4.26
N THR A 157 6.60 14.26 5.42
CA THR A 157 7.45 14.68 6.55
C THR A 157 8.04 13.45 7.24
N GLY A 158 9.25 13.59 7.80
CA GLY A 158 9.86 12.59 8.69
C GLY A 158 9.71 12.92 10.17
N THR A 159 9.12 14.05 10.54
CA THR A 159 9.04 14.49 11.94
C THR A 159 7.62 14.38 12.52
N PRO A 160 7.47 13.91 13.78
CA PRO A 160 6.19 13.90 14.48
C PRO A 160 5.69 15.31 14.85
N LEU A 161 6.55 16.34 14.80
CA LEU A 161 6.22 17.71 15.21
C LEU A 161 5.17 18.40 14.34
N THR A 162 4.85 17.85 13.16
CA THR A 162 3.80 18.37 12.29
C THR A 162 2.39 18.02 12.79
N GLY A 163 2.26 17.09 13.75
CA GLY A 163 0.96 16.53 14.15
C GLY A 163 0.32 15.63 13.10
N ILE A 164 1.04 15.28 12.02
CA ILE A 164 0.58 14.32 11.02
C ILE A 164 0.74 12.90 11.58
N ASP A 165 -0.34 12.11 11.52
CA ASP A 165 -0.39 10.73 11.98
C ASP A 165 0.73 9.88 11.36
N PHE A 166 1.27 8.93 12.15
CA PHE A 166 2.37 8.04 11.72
C PHE A 166 2.10 7.37 10.37
N VAL A 167 0.86 6.91 10.15
CA VAL A 167 0.44 6.26 8.90
C VAL A 167 0.62 7.10 7.63
N LYS A 168 0.65 8.43 7.76
CA LYS A 168 0.75 9.40 6.64
C LYS A 168 2.13 10.05 6.51
N ARG A 169 3.08 9.74 7.38
CA ARG A 169 4.43 10.31 7.40
C ARG A 169 5.49 9.21 7.31
N LEU A 170 6.73 9.60 7.06
CA LEU A 170 7.86 8.68 7.15
C LEU A 170 8.27 8.49 8.63
N PRO A 171 8.89 7.35 8.97
CA PRO A 171 9.49 7.16 10.28
C PRO A 171 10.54 8.25 10.55
N CYS A 172 10.67 8.62 11.82
CA CYS A 172 11.70 9.54 12.31
C CYS A 172 12.83 8.69 12.90
N GLY A 173 14.10 8.94 12.56
CA GLY A 173 15.18 8.14 13.16
C GLY A 173 16.58 8.22 12.52
N ASP A 174 16.71 8.67 11.26
CA ASP A 174 18.03 8.77 10.58
C ASP A 174 18.93 9.93 11.09
N VAL A 175 18.77 10.33 12.35
CA VAL A 175 19.57 11.39 12.98
C VAL A 175 20.45 10.81 14.09
N GLU A 176 21.20 9.74 13.80
CA GLU A 176 22.45 9.40 14.49
C GLU A 176 23.49 8.78 13.53
#